data_AF-A0A1C4KY19-F1
#
_entry.id   AF-A0A1C4KY19-F1
#
_cell.length_a   1.000
_cell.length_b   1.000
_cell.length_c   1.000
_cell.angle_alpha   90.00
_cell.angle_beta   90.00
_cell.angle_gamma   90.00
#
_symmetry.space_group_name_H-M   'P 1'
#
loop_
_entity.id
_entity.type
_entity.pdbx_description
1 polymer ?
#
loop_
_entity_poly.entity_id
_entity_poly.type
_entity_poly.pdbx_seq_one_letter_code
_entity_poly.pdbx_strand_id
1 'polypeptide(L)' 'MSTSAISTGTPIYDLLVQERGDALAEARTAAYRTQDEARQALDWSSVRIAAAQREERAFSAFGRSDRSGDDDGFVRALPM' A
#
# COMPACT_ATOMS: atom_id res chain seq x y z
N MET A 1 6.66 -19.56 65.48
CA MET A 1 6.78 -18.62 64.35
C MET A 1 7.10 -19.46 63.13
N SER A 2 6.10 -19.76 62.30
CA SER A 2 6.29 -20.57 61.11
C SER A 2 6.76 -19.66 59.99
N THR A 3 8.05 -19.77 59.65
CA THR A 3 8.66 -19.08 58.53
C THR A 3 8.02 -19.62 57.26
N SER A 4 7.05 -18.89 56.71
CA SER A 4 6.41 -19.23 55.44
C SER A 4 7.47 -19.48 54.39
N ALA A 5 7.42 -20.68 53.81
CA ALA A 5 8.30 -21.13 52.75
C ALA A 5 8.41 -20.04 51.67
N ILE A 6 9.62 -19.52 51.47
CA ILE A 6 9.92 -18.66 50.33
C ILE A 6 9.69 -19.53 49.11
N SER A 7 8.57 -19.29 48.41
CA SER A 7 8.17 -20.00 47.20
C SER A 7 9.28 -19.86 46.15
N THR A 8 10.11 -20.89 46.03
CA THR A 8 11.23 -21.04 45.10
C THR A 8 10.76 -21.38 43.68
N GLY A 9 9.64 -20.80 43.24
CA GLY A 9 8.92 -21.28 42.05
C GLY A 9 8.85 -20.34 40.85
N THR A 10 8.87 -19.02 41.06
CA THR A 10 8.64 -18.07 39.96
C THR A 10 9.55 -16.86 40.11
N PRO A 11 10.40 -16.52 39.12
CA PRO A 11 11.16 -15.28 39.17
C PRO A 11 10.16 -14.14 39.35
N ILE A 12 10.43 -13.24 40.30
CA ILE A 12 9.52 -12.16 40.75
C ILE A 12 8.86 -11.40 39.58
N TYR A 13 9.54 -11.30 38.44
CA TYR A 13 9.04 -10.71 37.20
C TYR A 13 7.79 -11.37 36.63
N ASP A 14 7.68 -12.70 36.65
CA ASP A 14 6.50 -13.40 36.11
C ASP A 14 5.25 -13.11 36.94
N LEU A 15 5.40 -13.02 38.27
CA LEU A 15 4.32 -12.61 39.17
C LEU A 15 3.92 -11.16 38.93
N LEU A 16 4.89 -10.27 38.74
CA LEU A 16 4.61 -8.86 38.43
C LEU A 16 3.90 -8.70 37.08
N VAL A 17 4.28 -9.49 36.07
CA VAL A 17 3.59 -9.51 34.77
C VAL A 17 2.16 -10.06 34.92
N GLN A 18 1.95 -11.09 35.73
CA GLN A 18 0.60 -11.60 36.01
C GLN A 18 -0.29 -10.58 36.74
N GLU A 19 0.27 -9.84 37.70
CA GLU A 19 -0.48 -8.86 38.50
C GLU A 19 -0.72 -7.54 37.76
N ARG A 20 0.25 -7.06 36.98
CA ARG A 20 0.26 -5.71 36.40
C ARG A 20 0.21 -5.65 34.89
N GLY A 21 0.33 -6.80 34.22
CA GLY A 21 0.44 -6.90 32.77
C GLY A 21 1.87 -6.72 32.25
N ASP A 22 2.09 -7.17 31.02
CA ASP A 22 3.37 -7.02 30.31
C ASP A 22 3.40 -5.69 29.54
N ALA A 23 3.78 -4.62 30.24
CA ALA A 23 3.89 -3.29 29.66
C ALA A 23 4.85 -3.23 28.45
N LEU A 24 5.88 -4.08 28.41
CA LEU A 24 6.83 -4.10 27.29
C LEU A 24 6.18 -4.72 26.05
N ALA A 25 5.47 -5.82 26.21
CA ALA A 25 4.72 -6.46 25.11
C ALA A 25 3.60 -5.54 24.59
N GLU A 26 2.91 -4.84 25.49
CA GLU A 26 1.89 -3.85 25.11
C GLU A 26 2.49 -2.68 24.33
N ALA A 27 3.59 -2.09 24.82
CA ALA A 27 4.28 -1.01 24.13
C ALA A 27 4.78 -1.43 22.75
N ARG A 28 5.33 -2.66 22.63
CA ARG A 28 5.75 -3.22 21.34
C ARG A 28 4.56 -3.38 20.39
N THR A 29 3.43 -3.87 20.89
CA THR A 29 2.21 -4.03 20.10
C THR A 29 1.69 -2.68 19.60
N ALA A 30 1.66 -1.67 20.48
CA ALA A 30 1.27 -0.32 20.13
C ALA A 30 2.20 0.27 19.04
N ALA A 31 3.52 0.12 19.21
CA ALA A 31 4.50 0.60 18.25
C ALA A 31 4.31 -0.01 16.86
N TYR A 32 4.07 -1.32 16.76
CA TYR A 32 3.81 -1.97 15.47
C TYR A 32 2.52 -1.49 14.81
N ARG A 33 1.44 -1.34 15.58
CA ARG A 33 0.17 -0.81 15.05
C ARG A 33 0.35 0.60 14.52
N THR A 34 0.98 1.48 15.30
CA THR A 34 1.25 2.85 14.88
C THR A 34 2.15 2.91 13.65
N GLN A 35 3.16 2.05 13.55
CA GLN A 35 4.02 1.99 12.37
C GLN A 35 3.23 1.57 11.12
N ASP A 36 2.36 0.57 11.24
CA ASP A 36 1.54 0.09 10.12
C ASP A 36 0.51 1.14 9.69
N GLU A 37 -0.18 1.76 10.64
CA GLU A 37 -1.11 2.88 10.38
C GLU A 37 -0.41 4.05 9.69
N ALA A 38 0.77 4.45 10.17
CA ALA A 38 1.56 5.51 9.54
C ALA A 38 1.99 5.13 8.12
N ARG A 39 2.40 3.88 7.90
CA ARG A 39 2.76 3.38 6.58
C ARG A 39 1.59 3.43 5.61
N GLN A 40 0.41 3.03 6.05
CA GLN A 40 -0.81 3.07 5.23
C GLN A 40 -1.24 4.52 4.95
N ALA A 41 -1.22 5.38 5.96
CA ALA A 41 -1.61 6.79 5.82
C ALA A 41 -0.66 7.57 4.88
N LEU A 42 0.61 7.19 4.86
CA LEU A 42 1.63 7.81 4.00
C LEU A 42 1.83 7.06 2.67
N ASP A 43 0.95 6.11 2.32
CA ASP A 43 1.03 5.47 1.01
C ASP A 43 0.32 6.30 -0.08
N TRP A 44 1.12 6.99 -0.89
CA TRP A 44 0.66 7.76 -2.05
C TRP A 44 0.73 6.97 -3.36
N SER A 45 0.91 5.65 -3.31
CA SER A 45 1.00 4.79 -4.50
C SER A 45 -0.19 4.96 -5.43
N SER A 46 -1.41 4.94 -4.88
CA SER A 46 -2.66 5.07 -5.64
C SER A 46 -2.74 6.40 -6.41
N VAL A 47 -2.34 7.51 -5.78
CA VAL A 47 -2.30 8.84 -6.40
C VAL A 47 -1.30 8.86 -7.55
N ARG A 48 -0.11 8.29 -7.36
CA ARG A 48 0.92 8.22 -8.40
C ARG A 48 0.49 7.36 -9.59
N ILE A 49 -0.17 6.21 -9.32
CA ILE A 49 -0.70 5.33 -10.37
C ILE A 49 -1.79 6.06 -11.17
N ALA A 50 -2.71 6.75 -10.50
CA ALA A 50 -3.77 7.50 -11.16
C ALA A 50 -3.23 8.65 -12.03
N ALA A 51 -2.17 9.34 -11.57
CA ALA A 51 -1.50 10.38 -12.35
C ALA A 51 -0.85 9.80 -13.63
N ALA A 52 -0.12 8.69 -13.51
CA ALA A 52 0.52 8.02 -14.65
C ALA A 52 -0.49 7.56 -15.72
N GLN A 53 -1.63 6.98 -15.29
CA GLN A 53 -2.70 6.58 -16.22
C GLN A 53 -3.34 7.77 -16.95
N ARG A 54 -3.47 8.92 -16.28
CA ARG A 54 -3.99 10.14 -16.91
C ARG A 54 -3.04 10.65 -17.99
N GLU A 55 -1.74 10.63 -17.70
CA GLU A 55 -0.69 11.03 -18.63
C GLU A 55 -0.65 10.12 -19.87
N GLU A 56 -0.68 8.80 -19.69
CA GLU A 56 -0.73 7.82 -20.80
C GLU A 56 -1.94 8.02 -21.72
N ARG A 57 -3.12 8.29 -21.14
CA ARG A 57 -4.33 8.61 -21.91
C ARG A 57 -4.22 9.94 -22.64
N ALA A 58 -3.58 10.94 -22.04
CA ALA A 58 -3.36 12.23 -22.68
C ALA A 58 -2.41 12.11 -23.88
N PHE A 59 -1.34 11.29 -23.78
CA PHE A 59 -0.46 11.00 -24.91
C PHE A 59 -1.15 10.17 -26.01
N SER A 60 -2.04 9.24 -25.64
CA SER A 60 -2.84 8.47 -26.60
C SER A 60 -3.92 9.30 -27.31
N ALA A 61 -4.43 10.35 -26.67
CA ALA A 61 -5.46 11.23 -27.24
C ALA A 61 -4.97 12.02 -28.47
N PHE A 62 -3.66 12.19 -28.64
CA PHE A 62 -3.05 12.87 -29.79
C PHE A 62 -2.49 11.91 -30.86
N GLY A 63 -2.66 10.59 -30.69
CA GLY A 63 -1.97 9.57 -31.49
C GLY A 63 -2.87 8.62 -32.28
N ARG A 64 -3.73 9.13 -33.18
CA ARG A 64 -4.16 8.35 -34.36
C ARG A 64 -4.62 9.27 -35.50
N SER A 65 -3.65 9.95 -36.09
CA SER A 65 -3.78 10.50 -37.44
C SER A 65 -2.43 10.43 -38.11
N ASP A 66 -2.01 9.21 -38.45
CA ASP A 66 -1.16 9.08 -39.61
C ASP A 66 -1.44 7.80 -40.40
N ARG A 67 -1.53 7.98 -41.72
CA ARG A 67 -1.61 7.01 -42.80
C ARG A 67 -2.96 6.34 -43.10
N SER A 68 -3.84 7.08 -43.77
CA SER A 68 -4.70 6.53 -44.85
C SER A 68 -4.15 7.08 -46.17
N GLY A 69 -3.21 6.35 -46.76
CA GLY A 69 -3.00 6.48 -48.20
C GLY A 69 -4.10 5.67 -48.86
N ASP A 70 -4.99 6.34 -49.59
CA ASP A 70 -5.76 5.70 -50.66
C ASP A 70 -6.03 6.74 -51.74
N ASP A 71 -5.89 6.25 -52.97
CA ASP A 71 -5.86 6.89 -54.27
C ASP A 71 -7.02 7.84 -54.59
N ASP A 72 -6.70 9.10 -54.91
CA ASP A 72 -7.58 9.99 -55.68
C ASP A 72 -6.93 10.30 -57.03
N GLY A 73 -7.04 9.34 -57.95
CA GLY A 73 -6.48 9.44 -59.31
C GLY A 73 -7.21 8.61 -60.36
N PHE A 74 -8.50 8.32 -60.20
CA PHE A 74 -9.26 7.62 -61.26
C PHE A 74 -10.01 8.61 -62.16
N VAL A 75 -9.43 8.88 -63.32
CA VAL A 75 -10.02 9.67 -64.40
C VAL A 75 -11.28 8.96 -64.92
N ARG A 76 -12.41 9.64 -64.84
CA ARG A 76 -13.74 9.19 -65.27
C ARG A 76 -13.78 9.02 -66.79
N ALA A 77 -13.80 7.79 -67.30
CA ALA A 77 -14.16 7.51 -68.70
C ALA A 77 -15.68 7.41 -68.85
N LEU A 78 -16.26 8.21 -69.74
CA LEU A 78 -17.68 8.14 -70.16
C LEU A 78 -17.82 7.11 -71.29
N PRO A 79 -18.81 6.21 -71.26
CA PRO A 79 -19.10 5.34 -72.39
C PRO A 79 -19.94 6.05 -73.47
N MET A 80 -19.63 5.74 -74.73
CA MET A 80 -20.41 6.04 -75.93
C MET A 80 -21.69 5.20 -75.98
#